data_AF-A0A316EBE9-F1
#
_entry.id   AF-A0A316EBE9-F1
#
_cell.length_a   1.000
_cell.length_b   1.000
_cell.length_c   1.000
_cell.angle_alpha   90.00
_cell.angle_beta   90.00
_cell.angle_gamma   90.00
#
_symmetry.space_group_name_H-M   'P 1'
#
loop_
_entity.id
_entity.type
_entity.pdbx_description
1 polymer ?
#
loop_
_entity_poly.entity_id
_entity_poly.type
_entity_poly.pdbx_seq_one_letter_code
_entity_poly.pdbx_strand_id
1 'polypeptide(L)'
;MLLGISFLEAPLKFQAPKITLELGLGIGKIVFEALNRIEIILLTGIVLANIYDVAKSKITVSIIILIAILGIQTFYLLPILSERIVLFQSGKTPEPSNHHFIYIALEILKLLTLLVLGLSKIKQLLIRQN
;
A
#
# COMPACT_ATOMS: atom_id res chain seq x y z
N MET A 1 -1.65 -2.63 -9.38
CA MET A 1 -0.44 -1.97 -8.83
C MET A 1 0.10 -2.72 -7.62
N LEU A 2 -0.66 -2.86 -6.54
CA LEU A 2 -0.24 -3.52 -5.30
C LEU A 2 0.39 -4.91 -5.49
N LEU A 3 -0.27 -5.86 -6.17
CA LEU A 3 0.30 -7.19 -6.44
C LEU A 3 1.62 -7.14 -7.22
N GLY A 4 1.70 -6.25 -8.22
CA GLY A 4 2.87 -6.12 -9.08
C GLY A 4 4.06 -5.46 -8.38
N ILE A 5 3.83 -4.39 -7.62
CA ILE A 5 4.92 -3.66 -6.96
C ILE A 5 5.27 -4.30 -5.62
N SER A 6 4.30 -4.41 -4.70
CA SER A 6 4.55 -4.83 -3.32
C SER A 6 4.93 -6.31 -3.20
N PHE A 7 4.36 -7.19 -4.02
CA PHE A 7 4.53 -8.65 -3.88
C PHE A 7 5.41 -9.28 -4.96
N LEU A 8 5.52 -8.67 -6.14
CA LEU A 8 6.28 -9.23 -7.25
C LEU A 8 7.62 -8.50 -7.44
N GLU A 9 7.60 -7.20 -7.69
CA GLU A 9 8.82 -6.40 -7.92
C GLU A 9 9.73 -6.36 -6.68
N ALA A 10 9.17 -6.08 -5.51
CA ALA A 10 9.94 -5.90 -4.28
C ALA A 10 10.86 -7.09 -3.92
N PRO A 11 10.43 -8.37 -4.01
CA PRO A 11 11.34 -9.51 -3.82
C PRO A 11 12.20 -9.81 -5.07
N LEU A 12 11.63 -9.73 -6.28
CA LEU A 12 12.34 -10.15 -7.50
C LEU A 12 13.51 -9.23 -7.86
N LYS A 13 13.44 -7.94 -7.53
CA LYS A 13 14.53 -6.99 -7.83
C LYS A 13 15.88 -7.41 -7.23
N PHE A 14 15.88 -8.13 -6.11
CA PHE A 14 17.10 -8.63 -5.47
C PHE A 14 17.69 -9.87 -6.14
N GLN A 15 17.01 -10.44 -7.15
CA GLN A 15 17.49 -11.57 -7.93
C GLN A 15 18.22 -11.12 -9.21
N ALA A 16 18.22 -9.82 -9.51
CA ALA A 16 18.84 -9.29 -10.72
C ALA A 16 20.38 -9.41 -10.67
N PRO A 17 21.06 -9.72 -11.79
CA PRO A 17 22.52 -9.75 -11.84
C PRO A 17 23.13 -8.42 -11.40
N LYS A 18 24.21 -8.47 -10.60
CA LYS A 18 24.94 -7.30 -10.08
C LYS A 18 24.15 -6.40 -9.11
N ILE A 19 22.98 -6.82 -8.65
CA ILE A 19 22.25 -6.06 -7.63
C ILE A 19 22.96 -6.17 -6.28
N THR A 20 23.10 -5.03 -5.58
CA THR A 20 23.54 -5.00 -4.18
C THR A 20 22.35 -4.74 -3.28
N LEU A 21 22.44 -5.16 -2.01
CA LEU A 21 21.39 -4.89 -1.03
C LEU A 21 21.11 -3.38 -0.90
N GLU A 22 22.17 -2.58 -0.81
CA GLU A 22 22.09 -1.13 -0.71
C GLU A 22 21.34 -0.50 -1.89
N LEU A 23 21.66 -0.92 -3.12
CA LEU A 23 21.00 -0.45 -4.33
C LEU A 23 19.53 -0.89 -4.38
N GLY A 24 19.24 -2.16 -4.07
CA GLY A 24 17.87 -2.68 -4.05
C GLY A 24 16.97 -2.03 -3.00
N LEU A 25 17.53 -1.69 -1.83
CA LEU A 25 16.84 -0.91 -0.80
C LEU A 25 16.59 0.53 -1.25
N GLY A 26 17.58 1.18 -1.88
CA GLY A 26 17.45 2.52 -2.44
C GLY A 26 16.36 2.61 -3.52
N ILE A 27 16.35 1.66 -4.47
CA ILE A 27 15.28 1.53 -5.47
C ILE A 27 13.93 1.33 -4.79
N GLY A 28 13.87 0.45 -3.79
CA GLY A 28 12.67 0.20 -3.01
C GLY A 28 12.08 1.47 -2.42
N LYS A 29 12.90 2.27 -1.73
CA LYS A 29 12.45 3.53 -1.12
C LYS A 29 11.75 4.43 -2.14
N ILE A 30 12.36 4.65 -3.30
CA ILE A 30 11.82 5.53 -4.35
C ILE A 30 10.51 4.96 -4.92
N VAL A 31 10.49 3.67 -5.24
CA VAL A 31 9.31 3.00 -5.82
C VAL A 31 8.13 3.00 -4.84
N PHE A 32 8.37 2.71 -3.56
CA PHE A 32 7.32 2.71 -2.54
C PHE A 32 6.82 4.12 -2.20
N GLU A 33 7.68 5.15 -2.23
CA GLU A 33 7.24 6.55 -2.11
C GLU A 33 6.34 6.97 -3.29
N ALA A 34 6.70 6.60 -4.52
CA ALA A 34 5.89 6.86 -5.70
C ALA A 34 4.56 6.09 -5.64
N LEU A 35 4.61 4.81 -5.26
CA LEU A 35 3.43 3.96 -5.05
C LEU A 35 2.46 4.63 -4.07
N ASN A 36 2.95 5.07 -2.91
CA ASN A 36 2.14 5.69 -1.88
C ASN A 36 1.42 6.95 -2.39
N ARG A 37 2.10 7.80 -3.16
CA ARG A 37 1.48 8.99 -3.77
C ARG A 37 0.35 8.63 -4.72
N ILE A 38 0.57 7.61 -5.57
CA ILE A 38 -0.46 7.13 -6.50
C ILE A 38 -1.66 6.55 -5.74
N GLU A 39 -1.40 5.76 -4.69
CA GLU A 39 -2.47 5.21 -3.84
C GLU A 39 -3.30 6.30 -3.17
N ILE A 40 -2.67 7.38 -2.68
CA ILE A 40 -3.39 8.54 -2.11
C ILE A 40 -4.31 9.18 -3.15
N ILE A 41 -3.81 9.40 -4.37
CA ILE A 41 -4.60 9.99 -5.47
C ILE A 41 -5.79 9.08 -5.81
N LEU A 42 -5.55 7.78 -5.97
CA LEU A 42 -6.60 6.80 -6.29
C LEU A 42 -7.64 6.68 -5.17
N LEU A 43 -7.20 6.63 -3.91
CA LEU A 43 -8.11 6.58 -2.76
C LEU A 43 -8.95 7.85 -2.67
N THR A 44 -8.36 9.02 -2.94
CA THR A 44 -9.09 10.29 -3.01
C THR A 44 -10.17 10.24 -4.10
N GLY A 45 -9.84 9.73 -5.29
CA GLY A 45 -10.81 9.51 -6.37
C GLY A 45 -11.96 8.57 -5.96
N ILE A 46 -11.64 7.48 -5.25
CA ILE A 46 -12.65 6.55 -4.71
C ILE A 46 -13.56 7.28 -3.70
N VAL A 47 -13.00 8.05 -2.77
CA VAL A 47 -13.79 8.81 -1.78
C VAL A 47 -14.74 9.79 -2.48
N LEU A 48 -14.23 10.58 -3.43
CA LEU A 48 -15.03 11.56 -4.16
C LEU A 48 -16.15 10.92 -4.99
N ALA A 49 -15.87 9.80 -5.65
CA ALA A 49 -16.87 9.05 -6.42
C ALA A 49 -18.01 8.46 -5.56
N ASN A 50 -17.80 8.38 -4.24
CA ASN A 50 -18.73 7.76 -3.30
C ASN A 50 -19.38 8.75 -2.32
N ILE A 51 -19.10 10.05 -2.45
CA ILE A 51 -19.51 11.05 -1.46
C ILE A 51 -21.04 11.15 -1.27
N TYR A 52 -21.81 10.78 -2.30
CA TYR A 52 -23.28 10.77 -2.27
C TYR A 52 -23.91 9.39 -2.04
N ASP A 53 -23.11 8.32 -1.95
CA ASP A 53 -23.57 6.93 -1.85
C ASP A 53 -23.41 6.39 -0.40
N VAL A 54 -23.67 7.26 0.58
CA VAL A 54 -23.41 7.04 2.02
C VAL A 54 -24.31 5.96 2.63
N ALA A 55 -25.41 5.61 1.96
CA ALA A 55 -26.42 4.68 2.46
C ALA A 55 -25.95 3.21 2.56
N LYS A 56 -24.78 2.84 2.03
CA LYS A 56 -24.30 1.45 1.99
C LYS A 56 -23.15 1.19 2.95
N SER A 57 -23.50 0.64 4.12
CA SER A 57 -22.57 0.31 5.21
C SER A 57 -21.30 -0.41 4.74
N LYS A 58 -21.38 -1.43 3.88
CA LYS A 58 -20.18 -2.19 3.44
C LYS A 58 -19.17 -1.35 2.65
N ILE A 59 -19.63 -0.49 1.73
CA ILE A 59 -18.75 0.34 0.89
C ILE A 59 -18.07 1.40 1.77
N THR A 60 -18.85 2.07 2.61
CA THR A 60 -18.35 3.09 3.54
C THR A 60 -17.31 2.49 4.50
N VAL A 61 -17.59 1.33 5.09
CA VAL A 61 -16.65 0.63 5.97
C VAL A 61 -15.35 0.27 5.25
N SER A 62 -15.42 -0.27 4.02
CA SER A 62 -14.22 -0.57 3.23
C SER A 62 -13.39 0.70 2.95
N ILE A 63 -14.02 1.81 2.61
CA ILE A 63 -13.32 3.09 2.37
C ILE A 63 -12.63 3.58 3.65
N ILE A 64 -13.30 3.54 4.80
CA ILE A 64 -12.71 3.94 6.10
C ILE A 64 -11.50 3.06 6.43
N ILE A 65 -11.60 1.75 6.23
CA ILE A 65 -10.48 0.82 6.44
C ILE A 65 -9.31 1.18 5.51
N LEU A 66 -9.56 1.47 4.24
CA LEU A 66 -8.50 1.86 3.29
C LEU A 66 -7.81 3.16 3.71
N ILE A 67 -8.58 4.16 4.18
CA ILE A 67 -8.02 5.41 4.71
C ILE A 67 -7.14 5.14 5.93
N ALA A 68 -7.61 4.31 6.86
CA ALA A 68 -6.84 3.97 8.06
C ALA A 68 -5.53 3.25 7.70
N ILE A 69 -5.59 2.23 6.84
CA ILE A 69 -4.41 1.47 6.41
C ILE A 69 -3.41 2.40 5.70
N LEU A 70 -3.87 3.16 4.70
CA LEU A 70 -2.98 4.02 3.93
C LEU A 70 -2.40 5.15 4.78
N GLY A 71 -3.16 5.67 5.75
CA GLY A 71 -2.69 6.64 6.74
C GLY A 71 -1.58 6.06 7.62
N ILE A 72 -1.77 4.86 8.18
CA ILE A 72 -0.73 4.18 8.98
C ILE A 72 0.52 3.91 8.12
N GLN A 73 0.35 3.46 6.88
CA GLN A 73 1.47 3.22 5.99
C GLN A 73 2.23 4.51 5.66
N THR A 74 1.52 5.58 5.32
CA THR A 74 2.09 6.88 4.92
C THR A 74 2.80 7.59 6.05
N PHE A 75 2.15 7.71 7.21
CA PHE A 75 2.63 8.58 8.28
C PHE A 75 3.45 7.87 9.34
N TYR A 76 3.39 6.54 9.42
CA TYR A 76 4.09 5.77 10.45
C TYR A 76 5.09 4.79 9.84
N LEU A 77 4.64 3.85 9.01
CA LEU A 77 5.51 2.75 8.56
C LEU A 77 6.55 3.18 7.53
N LEU A 78 6.16 3.91 6.48
CA LEU A 78 7.08 4.33 5.42
C LEU A 78 8.21 5.25 5.93
N PRO A 79 7.96 6.23 6.82
CA PRO A 79 9.03 7.03 7.42
C PRO A 79 10.05 6.16 8.18
N ILE A 80 9.57 5.26 9.05
CA ILE A 80 10.41 4.37 9.85
C ILE A 80 11.24 3.45 8.95
N LEU A 81 10.62 2.85 7.92
CA LEU A 81 11.33 1.97 6.99
C LEU A 81 12.36 2.75 6.17
N SER A 82 12.06 3.98 5.76
CA SER A 82 12.97 4.83 5.00
C SER A 82 14.18 5.28 5.82
N GLU A 83 13.98 5.60 7.09
CA GLU A 83 15.09 5.95 8.01
C GLU A 83 16.05 4.77 8.19
N ARG A 84 15.53 3.55 8.35
CA ARG A 84 16.37 2.34 8.46
C ARG A 84 17.22 2.11 7.21
N ILE A 85 16.70 2.41 6.02
CA ILE A 85 17.46 2.34 4.76
C ILE A 85 18.59 3.38 4.77
N VAL A 86 18.32 4.62 5.20
CA VAL A 86 19.32 5.69 5.28
C VAL A 86 20.41 5.34 6.31
N LEU A 87 20.03 4.78 7.47
CA LEU A 87 20.99 4.30 8.47
C LEU A 87 21.91 3.22 7.90
N PHE A 88 21.33 2.23 7.21
CA PHE A 88 22.10 1.19 6.53
C PHE A 88 23.08 1.75 5.50
N GLN A 89 22.63 2.69 4.66
CA GLN A 89 23.46 3.39 3.67
C GLN A 89 24.57 4.23 4.31
N SER A 90 24.38 4.71 5.54
CA SER A 90 25.42 5.42 6.30
C SER A 90 26.44 4.50 6.98
N GLY A 91 26.39 3.19 6.72
CA GLY A 91 27.28 2.19 7.34
C GLY A 91 26.89 1.78 8.76
N LYS A 92 25.70 2.18 9.24
CA LYS A 92 25.17 1.80 10.56
C LYS A 92 24.20 0.64 10.43
N THR A 93 24.21 -0.29 11.38
CA THR A 93 23.23 -1.38 11.43
C THR A 93 21.97 -0.94 12.17
N PRO A 94 20.80 -0.89 11.52
CA PRO A 94 19.55 -0.53 12.21
C PRO A 94 19.16 -1.66 13.19
N GLU A 95 18.59 -1.28 14.33
CA GLU A 95 18.10 -2.25 15.31
C GLU A 95 17.03 -3.18 14.71
N PRO A 96 16.93 -4.44 15.18
CA PRO A 96 15.88 -5.38 14.75
C PRO A 96 14.49 -4.78 14.97
N SER A 97 13.59 -4.96 14.00
CA SER A 97 12.24 -4.41 14.11
C SER A 97 11.26 -5.12 13.17
N ASN A 98 10.04 -5.29 13.66
CA ASN A 98 8.96 -6.01 12.97
C ASN A 98 8.13 -5.12 12.03
N HIS A 99 8.52 -3.85 11.86
CA HIS A 99 7.76 -2.87 11.06
C HIS A 99 7.56 -3.33 9.61
N HIS A 100 8.52 -4.08 9.04
CA HIS A 100 8.38 -4.62 7.69
C HIS A 100 7.29 -5.70 7.61
N PHE A 101 7.21 -6.61 8.59
CA PHE A 101 6.16 -7.62 8.64
C PHE A 101 4.77 -6.99 8.86
N ILE A 102 4.69 -5.95 9.70
CA ILE A 102 3.46 -5.18 9.89
C ILE A 102 3.03 -4.53 8.56
N TYR A 103 3.97 -3.95 7.81
CA TYR A 103 3.71 -3.38 6.50
C TYR A 103 3.14 -4.43 5.53
N ILE A 104 3.73 -5.62 5.46
CA ILE A 104 3.23 -6.72 4.62
C ILE A 104 1.82 -7.15 5.05
N ALA A 105 1.56 -7.27 6.35
CA ALA A 105 0.23 -7.64 6.85
C ALA A 105 -0.83 -6.60 6.44
N LEU A 106 -0.49 -5.31 6.51
CA LEU A 106 -1.36 -4.23 6.04
C LEU A 106 -1.55 -4.24 4.52
N GLU A 107 -0.52 -4.59 3.73
CA GLU A 107 -0.66 -4.75 2.27
C GLU A 107 -1.66 -5.86 1.91
N ILE A 108 -1.60 -6.99 2.63
CA ILE A 108 -2.56 -8.10 2.44
C ILE A 108 -3.97 -7.64 2.82
N LEU A 109 -4.13 -6.98 3.98
CA LEU A 109 -5.44 -6.46 4.41
C LEU A 109 -6.00 -5.44 3.43
N LYS A 110 -5.15 -4.55 2.89
CA LYS A 110 -5.52 -3.56 1.87
C LYS A 110 -6.00 -4.25 0.58
N LEU A 111 -5.29 -5.28 0.13
CA LEU A 111 -5.69 -6.08 -1.03
C LEU A 111 -7.08 -6.70 -0.85
N LEU A 112 -7.32 -7.37 0.29
CA LEU A 112 -8.60 -7.99 0.59
C LEU A 112 -9.72 -6.95 0.67
N THR A 113 -9.45 -5.80 1.29
CA THR A 113 -10.42 -4.70 1.40
C THR A 113 -10.78 -4.12 0.03
N LEU A 114 -9.80 -3.94 -0.86
CA LEU A 114 -10.03 -3.50 -2.24
C LEU A 114 -10.84 -4.52 -3.05
N LEU A 115 -10.59 -5.82 -2.86
CA LEU A 115 -11.39 -6.87 -3.51
C LEU A 115 -12.85 -6.83 -3.05
N VAL A 116 -13.09 -6.70 -1.74
CA VAL A 116 -14.45 -6.58 -1.18
C VAL A 116 -15.16 -5.32 -1.71
N LEU A 117 -14.47 -4.18 -1.73
CA LEU A 117 -14.99 -2.92 -2.26
C LEU A 117 -15.36 -3.06 -3.74
N GLY A 118 -14.44 -3.59 -4.56
CA GLY A 118 -14.64 -3.79 -5.99
C GLY A 118 -15.82 -4.70 -6.30
N LEU A 119 -15.91 -5.87 -5.66
CA LEU A 119 -17.03 -6.80 -5.83
C LEU A 119 -18.36 -6.19 -5.36
N SER A 120 -18.35 -5.46 -4.24
CA SER A 120 -19.55 -4.77 -3.74
C SER A 120 -20.03 -3.70 -4.72
N LYS A 121 -19.12 -2.98 -5.37
CA LYS A 121 -19.45 -1.98 -6.38
C LYS A 121 -19.95 -2.57 -7.69
N ILE A 122 -19.35 -3.65 -8.17
CA ILE A 122 -19.86 -4.38 -9.35
C ILE A 122 -21.29 -4.86 -9.09
N LYS A 123 -21.54 -5.49 -7.94
CA LYS A 123 -22.89 -5.95 -7.56
C LYS A 123 -23.89 -4.78 -7.50
N GLN A 124 -23.49 -3.64 -6.95
CA GLN A 124 -24.34 -2.45 -6.91
C GLN A 124 -24.68 -1.93 -8.31
N LEU A 125 -23.71 -1.90 -9.22
CA LEU A 125 -23.92 -1.43 -10.59
C LEU A 125 -24.87 -2.35 -11.35
N LEU A 126 -24.72 -3.67 -11.21
CA LEU A 126 -25.60 -4.65 -11.85
C LEU A 126 -27.05 -4.54 -11.34
N ILE A 127 -27.24 -4.37 -10.03
CA ILE A 127 -28.60 -4.19 -9.46
C ILE A 127 -29.25 -2.89 -9.93
N ARG A 128 -28.47 -1.82 -10.15
CA ARG A 128 -29.00 -0.52 -10.60
C ARG A 128 -29.47 -0.54 -12.06
N GLN A 129 -29.05 -1.51 -12.86
CA GLN A 129 -29.41 -1.64 -14.28
C GLN A 129 -30.63 -2.52 -14.55
N ASN A 130 -31.10 -3.26 -13.53
CA ASN A 130 -32.34 -4.05 -13.58
C ASN A 130 -33.48 -3.29 -12.90
#